data_AF-A0A1F4VSJ4-F1
#
_entry.id   AF-A0A1F4VSJ4-F1
#
_cell.length_a   1.000
_cell.length_b   1.000
_cell.length_c   1.000
_cell.angle_alpha   90.00
_cell.angle_beta   90.00
_cell.angle_gamma   90.00
#
_symmetry.space_group_name_H-M   'P 1'
#
loop_
_entity.id
_entity.type
_entity.pdbx_description
1 polymer ?
#
loop_
_entity_poly.entity_id
_entity_poly.type
_entity_poly.pdbx_seq_one_letter_code
_entity_poly.pdbx_strand_id
1 'polypeptide(L)' 'MKSKRTIKPSELQELSIQDINVKLREARAKLSQIRLDVLSGKEKNVSWIKAHRLEVARLMTIKTQKEKANNA' A
#
# COMPACT_ATOMS: atom_id res chain seq x y z
N MET A 1 15.65 -12.02 -2.73
CA MET A 1 14.47 -11.45 -3.43
C MET A 1 14.65 -9.95 -3.61
N LYS A 2 14.59 -9.45 -4.84
CA LYS A 2 14.78 -8.02 -5.14
C LYS A 2 13.67 -7.20 -4.46
N SER A 3 14.05 -6.09 -3.80
CA SER A 3 13.15 -5.10 -3.22
C SER A 3 12.15 -4.64 -4.27
N LYS A 4 10.91 -5.14 -4.22
CA LYS A 4 9.84 -4.66 -5.10
C LYS A 4 9.54 -3.24 -4.63
N ARG A 5 10.01 -2.24 -5.40
CA ARG A 5 9.85 -0.82 -5.08
C ARG A 5 8.38 -0.55 -4.76
N THR A 6 8.15 0.20 -3.69
CA THR A 6 6.83 0.76 -3.40
C THR A 6 6.37 1.58 -4.60
N ILE A 7 5.10 1.42 -5.00
CA ILE A 7 4.53 2.11 -6.18
C ILE A 7 4.76 3.63 -6.05
N LYS A 8 5.16 4.25 -7.16
CA LYS A 8 5.41 5.70 -7.17
C LYS A 8 4.08 6.46 -7.09
N PRO A 9 4.03 7.61 -6.41
CA PRO A 9 2.81 8.42 -6.34
C PRO A 9 2.23 8.80 -7.71
N SER A 10 3.08 9.08 -8.71
CA SER A 10 2.66 9.39 -10.08
C SER A 10 1.85 8.25 -10.72
N GLU A 11 2.29 7.00 -10.54
CA GLU A 11 1.61 5.80 -11.05
C GLU A 11 0.27 5.55 -10.35
N LEU A 12 0.07 6.10 -9.15
CA LEU A 12 -1.20 6.01 -8.42
C LEU A 12 -2.20 7.10 -8.84
N GLN A 13 -1.73 8.23 -9.35
CA GLN A 13 -2.60 9.33 -9.78
C GLN A 13 -3.39 8.99 -11.05
N GLU A 14 -2.84 8.14 -11.92
CA GLU A 14 -3.49 7.69 -13.15
C GLU A 14 -4.63 6.67 -12.91
N LEU A 15 -4.65 6.03 -11.75
CA LEU A 15 -5.63 4.99 -11.41
C LEU A 15 -7.00 5.56 -11.06
N SER A 16 -8.07 4.81 -11.34
CA SER A 16 -9.41 5.16 -10.85
C SER A 16 -9.50 5.01 -9.32
N ILE A 17 -10.50 5.65 -8.70
CA ILE A 17 -10.78 5.46 -7.27
C ILE A 17 -11.08 3.99 -6.95
N GLN A 18 -11.74 3.27 -7.86
CA GLN A 18 -12.04 1.84 -7.71
C GLN A 18 -10.76 1.01 -7.71
N ASP A 19 -9.84 1.26 -8.64
CA ASP A 19 -8.55 0.57 -8.69
C ASP A 19 -7.71 0.85 -7.44
N ILE A 20 -7.73 2.10 -6.96
CA ILE A 20 -7.06 2.47 -5.69
C ILE A 20 -7.66 1.70 -4.52
N ASN A 21 -8.98 1.52 -4.46
CA ASN A 21 -9.63 0.72 -3.42
C ASN A 21 -9.22 -0.76 -3.48
N VAL A 22 -9.14 -1.35 -4.68
CA VAL A 22 -8.65 -2.72 -4.86
C VAL A 22 -7.22 -2.86 -4.36
N LYS A 23 -6.32 -1.98 -4.81
CA LYS A 23 -4.91 -1.97 -4.37
C LYS A 23 -4.76 -1.72 -2.87
N LEU A 24 -5.61 -0.87 -2.28
CA LEU A 24 -5.61 -0.62 -0.85
C LEU A 24 -5.94 -1.90 -0.06
N ARG A 25 -6.94 -2.67 -0.51
CA ARG A 25 -7.31 -3.94 0.11
C ARG A 25 -6.16 -4.95 0.04
N GLU A 26 -5.53 -5.07 -1.13
CA GLU A 26 -4.38 -5.96 -1.34
C GLU A 26 -3.18 -5.57 -0.47
N ALA A 27 -2.83 -4.28 -0.44
CA ALA A 27 -1.71 -3.77 0.35
C ALA A 27 -1.93 -3.99 1.85
N ARG A 28 -3.18 -3.82 2.34
CA ARG A 28 -3.54 -4.12 3.74
C ARG A 28 -3.45 -5.62 4.04
N ALA A 29 -3.99 -6.47 3.18
CA ALA A 29 -3.90 -7.93 3.34
C ALA A 29 -2.43 -8.38 3.40
N LYS A 30 -1.59 -7.85 2.51
CA LYS A 30 -0.17 -8.13 2.49
C LYS A 30 0.56 -7.65 3.73
N LEU A 31 0.24 -6.46 4.24
CA LEU A 31 0.80 -5.97 5.49
C LEU A 31 0.44 -6.88 6.67
N SER A 32 -0.79 -7.39 6.73
CA SER A 32 -1.21 -8.37 7.73
C SER A 32 -0.43 -9.68 7.61
N GLN A 33 -0.28 -10.20 6.39
CA GLN A 33 0.49 -11.42 6.15
C GLN A 33 1.95 -11.26 6.61
N ILE A 34 2.62 -10.17 6.25
CA ILE A 34 4.01 -9.91 6.66
C ILE A 34 4.12 -9.85 8.19
N ARG A 35 3.14 -9.26 8.89
CA ARG A 35 3.13 -9.24 10.36
C ARG A 35 3.01 -10.64 10.95
N LEU A 36 2.17 -11.50 10.36
CA LEU A 36 2.03 -12.90 10.79
C LEU A 36 3.29 -13.71 10.51
N ASP A 37 3.93 -13.50 9.35
CA ASP A 37 5.17 -14.19 8.99
C ASP A 37 6.33 -13.78 9.90
N VAL A 38 6.40 -12.51 10.30
CA VAL A 38 7.37 -12.04 11.29
C VAL A 38 7.07 -12.62 12.68
N LEU A 39 5.80 -12.63 13.10
CA LEU A 39 5.42 -13.19 14.40
C LEU A 39 5.70 -14.70 14.49
N SER A 40 5.46 -15.43 13.41
CA SER A 40 5.75 -16.87 13.31
C SER A 40 7.23 -17.21 13.09
N GLY A 41 8.09 -16.20 12.93
CA GLY A 41 9.52 -16.38 12.68
C GLY A 41 9.88 -16.85 11.27
N LYS A 42 8.90 -16.95 10.36
CA LYS A 42 9.10 -17.28 8.94
C LYS A 42 9.82 -16.16 8.18
N GLU A 43 9.62 -14.91 8.60
CA GLU A 43 10.28 -13.74 8.03
C GLU A 43 11.07 -13.01 9.13
N LYS A 44 12.36 -12.76 8.88
CA LYS A 44 13.24 -12.05 9.84
C LYS A 44 13.41 -10.58 9.46
N ASN A 45 13.05 -10.21 8.24
CA ASN A 45 13.25 -8.86 7.74
C ASN A 45 12.04 -7.96 8.02
N VAL A 46 12.10 -7.25 9.14
CA VAL A 46 11.09 -6.26 9.56
C VAL A 46 11.05 -4.98 8.72
N SER A 47 12.06 -4.71 7.88
CA SER A 47 12.10 -3.48 7.07
C SER A 47 10.94 -3.40 6.06
N TRP A 48 10.43 -4.55 5.62
CA TRP A 48 9.28 -4.66 4.72
C TRP A 48 7.98 -4.13 5.32
N ILE A 49 7.82 -4.21 6.65
CA ILE A 49 6.64 -3.67 7.34
C ILE A 49 6.57 -2.16 7.12
N LYS A 50 7.69 -1.46 7.26
CA LYS A 50 7.76 -0.01 7.03
C LYS A 50 7.44 0.35 5.58
N ALA A 51 7.99 -0.40 4.62
CA ALA A 51 7.74 -0.17 3.19
C ALA A 51 6.24 -0.32 2.84
N HIS A 52 5.60 -1.40 3.28
CA HIS A 52 4.18 -1.65 3.00
C HIS A 52 3.25 -0.68 3.76
N ARG A 53 3.63 -0.23 4.97
CA ARG A 53 2.90 0.84 5.66
C ARG A 53 2.90 2.15 4.87
N LEU A 54 4.05 2.52 4.30
CA LEU A 54 4.16 3.72 3.45
C LEU A 54 3.34 3.59 2.17
N GLU A 55 3.28 2.40 1.57
CA GLU A 55 2.44 2.13 0.41
C GLU A 55 0.95 2.32 0.72
N VAL A 56 0.46 1.75 1.82
CA VAL A 56 -0.92 1.97 2.29
C VAL A 56 -1.19 3.45 2.54
N ALA A 57 -0.25 4.16 3.17
CA ALA A 57 -0.39 5.60 3.41
C ALA A 57 -0.52 6.40 2.11
N ARG A 58 0.32 6.13 1.10
CA ARG A 58 0.25 6.79 -0.21
C ARG A 58 -1.09 6.54 -0.91
N LEU A 59 -1.56 5.29 -0.93
CA LEU A 59 -2.86 4.94 -1.52
C LEU A 59 -4.01 5.69 -0.84
N MET A 60 -3.99 5.81 0.49
CA MET A 60 -5.00 6.60 1.22
C MET A 60 -4.92 8.09 0.87
N THR A 61 -3.72 8.67 0.81
CA THR A 61 -3.55 10.08 0.44
C THR A 61 -4.10 10.38 -0.95
N ILE A 62 -3.73 9.58 -1.96
CA ILE A 62 -4.19 9.79 -3.35
C ILE A 62 -5.70 9.58 -3.45
N LYS A 63 -6.27 8.58 -2.75
CA LYS A 63 -7.72 8.38 -2.67
C LYS A 63 -8.42 9.64 -2.15
N THR A 64 -7.98 10.16 -1.01
CA THR A 64 -8.57 11.36 -0.42
C THR A 64 -8.43 12.59 -1.32
N GLN A 65 -7.29 12.75 -2.01
CA GLN A 65 -7.12 13.83 -2.99
C GLN A 65 -8.14 13.72 -4.13
N LYS A 66 -8.35 12.52 -4.68
CA LYS A 66 -9.33 12.29 -5.75
C LYS A 66 -10.76 12.48 -5.27
N GLU A 67 -11.10 11.99 -4.08
CA GLU A 67 -12.43 12.20 -3.49
C GLU A 67 -12.73 13.69 -3.28
N LYS A 68 -11.75 14.46 -2.80
CA LYS A 68 -11.90 15.93 -2.67
C LYS A 68 -12.05 16.62 -4.01
N ALA A 69 -11.29 16.21 -5.02
CA ALA A 69 -11.37 16.79 -6.37
C ALA A 69 -12.70 16.47 -7.09
N ASN A 70 -13.32 15.32 -6.79
CA ASN A 70 -14.59 14.92 -7.38
C ASN A 70 -15.82 15.54 -6.69
N ASN A 71 -15.65 16.06 -5.47
CA ASN A 71 -16.70 16.68 -4.67
C ASN A 71 -16.66 18.23 -4.71
N ALA A 72 -15.74 18.80 -5.50
CA ALA A 72 -15.58 20.23 -5.74
C ALA A 72 -16.13 20.59 -7.12
#